data_AF-A0A4R7WD76-F1
#
_entry.id   AF-A0A4R7WD76-F1
#
_cell.length_a   1.000
_cell.length_b   1.000
_cell.length_c   1.000
_cell.angle_alpha   90.00
_cell.angle_beta   90.00
_cell.angle_gamma   90.00
#
_symmetry.space_group_name_H-M   'P 1'
#
loop_
_entity.id
_entity.type
_entity.pdbx_description
1 polymer ?
#
loop_
_entity_poly.entity_id
_entity_poly.type
_entity_poly.pdbx_seq_one_letter_code
_entity_poly.pdbx_strand_id
1 'polypeptide(L)'
;MIERLREDIQSVFHRDPAARNAFEVLTCYPGMHAIWLHRFSGWLWRKDLKWPARMVSNFGRWLTGIEIHPGAKVGRRFFIDHGMGIVIGETAEIGDDVTLYQGVTLGGTSWNKGKRHPTLESGVVVGAGAKVLGPFTVGAGAKVGSNAVVTKPVPAGATVVGIPGRIIVKADESGAQESTTESRRKAMAEKIGFDAYGVSEDMPDPVARAIGQLLDHLQAVDVRMEDMGKALKSLGCEYREKELPELRKEVFDCIEERGEGRSAQE
;
A
#
# COMPACT_ATOMS: atom_id res chain seq x y z
N MET A 1 -10.11 -27.28 15.66
CA MET A 1 -10.91 -26.02 15.62
C MET A 1 -10.52 -25.11 16.79
N ILE A 2 -10.49 -25.63 18.02
CA ILE A 2 -10.06 -24.90 19.24
C ILE A 2 -8.61 -24.38 19.12
N GLU A 3 -7.67 -25.19 18.61
CA GLU A 3 -6.28 -24.77 18.42
C GLU A 3 -6.13 -23.59 17.45
N ARG A 4 -6.92 -23.57 16.36
CA ARG A 4 -6.96 -22.44 15.43
C ARG A 4 -7.58 -21.19 16.05
N LEU A 5 -8.64 -21.36 16.85
CA LEU A 5 -9.25 -20.26 17.58
C LEU A 5 -8.24 -19.58 18.52
N ARG A 6 -7.44 -20.39 19.22
CA ARG A 6 -6.36 -19.91 20.09
C ARG A 6 -5.28 -19.16 19.29
N GLU A 7 -4.85 -19.71 18.15
CA GLU A 7 -3.89 -19.04 17.27
C GLU A 7 -4.41 -17.71 16.74
N ASP A 8 -5.68 -17.66 16.30
CA ASP A 8 -6.26 -16.45 15.77
C ASP A 8 -6.34 -15.37 16.88
N ILE A 9 -6.75 -15.73 18.11
CA ILE A 9 -6.76 -14.79 19.26
C ILE A 9 -5.34 -14.31 19.61
N GLN A 10 -4.36 -15.21 19.64
CA GLN A 10 -2.97 -14.85 19.89
C GLN A 10 -2.40 -13.92 18.81
N SER A 11 -2.80 -14.11 17.55
CA SER A 11 -2.38 -13.24 16.45
C SER A 11 -2.84 -11.79 16.64
N VAL A 12 -4.02 -11.58 17.24
CA VAL A 12 -4.56 -10.25 17.56
C VAL A 12 -3.66 -9.55 18.56
N PHE A 13 -3.31 -10.19 19.69
CA PHE A 13 -2.43 -9.60 20.69
C PHE A 13 -1.03 -9.25 20.18
N HIS A 14 -0.52 -9.98 19.18
CA HIS A 14 0.78 -9.70 18.60
C HIS A 14 0.76 -8.52 17.62
N ARG A 15 -0.40 -8.22 17.01
CA ARG A 15 -0.51 -7.25 15.91
C ARG A 15 -1.29 -5.99 16.27
N ASP A 16 -2.14 -6.06 17.28
CA ASP A 16 -2.96 -4.94 17.74
C ASP A 16 -2.60 -4.55 19.18
N PRO A 17 -1.89 -3.42 19.37
CA PRO A 17 -1.58 -2.87 20.69
C PRO A 17 -2.81 -2.50 21.52
N ALA A 18 -3.98 -2.32 20.91
CA ALA A 18 -5.22 -1.97 21.61
C ALA A 18 -5.91 -3.16 22.28
N ALA A 19 -5.54 -4.40 21.93
CA ALA A 19 -6.13 -5.61 22.49
C ALA A 19 -5.73 -5.81 23.96
N ARG A 20 -6.67 -5.64 24.90
CA ARG A 20 -6.36 -5.73 26.33
C ARG A 20 -6.51 -7.13 26.91
N ASN A 21 -7.53 -7.87 26.47
CA ASN A 21 -7.82 -9.21 27.02
C ASN A 21 -8.62 -10.08 26.02
N ALA A 22 -8.62 -11.40 26.28
CA ALA A 22 -9.15 -12.37 25.31
C ALA A 22 -10.67 -12.32 25.21
N PHE A 23 -11.35 -11.84 26.27
CA PHE A 23 -12.80 -11.64 26.25
C PHE A 23 -13.18 -10.52 25.28
N GLU A 24 -12.48 -9.39 25.33
CA GLU A 24 -12.63 -8.28 24.38
C GLU A 24 -12.36 -8.73 22.93
N VAL A 25 -11.29 -9.50 22.71
CA VAL A 25 -11.01 -10.09 21.37
C VAL A 25 -12.15 -11.01 20.91
N LEU A 26 -12.72 -11.79 21.82
CA LEU A 26 -13.82 -12.69 21.49
C LEU A 26 -15.13 -11.95 21.22
N THR A 27 -15.43 -10.85 21.89
CA THR A 27 -16.74 -10.18 21.81
C THR A 27 -16.77 -8.94 20.92
N CYS A 28 -15.63 -8.27 20.73
CA CYS A 28 -15.58 -6.92 20.14
C CYS A 28 -14.70 -6.81 18.88
N TYR A 29 -14.15 -7.92 18.36
CA TYR A 29 -13.34 -7.91 17.14
C TYR A 29 -14.13 -8.43 15.93
N PRO A 30 -14.72 -7.54 15.11
CA PRO A 30 -15.54 -7.95 13.96
C PRO A 30 -14.72 -8.73 12.93
N GLY A 31 -13.42 -8.43 12.80
CA GLY A 31 -12.49 -9.19 11.96
C GLY A 31 -12.46 -10.68 12.29
N MET A 32 -12.40 -11.01 13.58
CA MET A 32 -12.39 -12.38 14.08
C MET A 32 -13.72 -13.09 13.84
N HIS A 33 -14.83 -12.40 14.11
CA HIS A 33 -16.17 -12.93 13.87
C HIS A 33 -16.38 -13.27 12.39
N ALA A 34 -15.95 -12.38 11.48
CA ALA A 34 -16.04 -12.60 10.05
C ALA A 34 -15.24 -13.83 9.60
N ILE A 35 -14.03 -14.03 10.14
CA ILE A 35 -13.18 -15.19 9.83
C ILE A 35 -13.87 -16.48 10.29
N TRP A 36 -14.42 -16.54 11.50
CA TRP A 36 -15.07 -17.75 12.02
C TRP A 36 -16.32 -18.10 11.22
N LEU A 37 -17.17 -17.10 10.93
CA LEU A 37 -18.34 -17.28 10.08
C LEU A 37 -17.96 -17.71 8.65
N HIS A 38 -16.89 -17.13 8.09
CA HIS A 38 -16.37 -17.56 6.80
C HIS A 38 -15.88 -19.01 6.82
N ARG A 39 -15.15 -19.44 7.86
CA ARG A 39 -14.69 -20.83 7.97
C ARG A 39 -15.87 -21.82 8.02
N PHE A 40 -16.95 -21.47 8.73
CA PHE A 40 -18.19 -22.26 8.74
C PHE A 40 -18.91 -22.25 7.38
N SER A 41 -19.07 -21.07 6.79
CA SER A 41 -19.63 -20.88 5.45
C SER A 41 -18.86 -21.66 4.38
N GLY A 42 -17.53 -21.64 4.42
CA GLY A 42 -16.66 -22.39 3.53
C GLY A 42 -16.75 -23.90 3.73
N TRP A 43 -17.03 -24.38 4.95
CA TRP A 43 -17.33 -25.78 5.20
C TRP A 43 -18.64 -26.20 4.50
N LEU A 44 -19.71 -25.41 4.63
CA LEU A 44 -20.97 -25.62 3.90
C LEU A 44 -20.74 -25.61 2.38
N TRP A 45 -19.93 -24.65 1.90
CA TRP A 45 -19.62 -24.52 0.48
C TRP A 45 -18.93 -25.76 -0.10
N ARG A 46 -18.02 -26.40 0.67
CA ARG A 46 -17.35 -27.65 0.26
C ARG A 46 -18.25 -28.89 0.34
N LYS A 47 -19.34 -28.83 1.11
CA LYS A 47 -20.37 -29.88 1.17
C LYS A 47 -21.46 -29.71 0.10
N ASP A 48 -21.22 -28.84 -0.88
CA ASP A 48 -22.15 -28.47 -1.96
C ASP A 48 -23.44 -27.78 -1.51
N LEU A 49 -23.52 -27.37 -0.24
CA LEU A 49 -24.59 -26.56 0.32
C LEU A 49 -24.36 -25.07 -0.01
N LYS A 50 -24.40 -24.74 -1.31
CA LYS A 50 -24.02 -23.41 -1.82
C LYS A 50 -24.92 -22.29 -1.31
N TRP A 51 -26.23 -22.51 -1.32
CA TRP A 51 -27.19 -21.50 -0.87
C TRP A 51 -27.08 -21.22 0.65
N PRO A 52 -27.06 -22.24 1.53
CA PRO A 52 -26.79 -22.02 2.96
C PRO A 52 -25.44 -21.32 3.22
N ALA A 53 -24.38 -21.72 2.49
CA ALA A 53 -23.08 -21.07 2.61
C ALA A 53 -23.16 -19.57 2.28
N ARG A 54 -23.87 -19.19 1.20
CA ARG A 54 -24.08 -17.78 0.83
C ARG A 54 -24.88 -17.02 1.87
N MET A 55 -25.91 -17.63 2.47
CA MET A 55 -26.66 -16.98 3.56
C MET A 55 -25.77 -16.69 4.77
N VAL A 56 -24.97 -17.67 5.21
CA VAL A 56 -24.04 -17.48 6.35
C VAL A 56 -23.02 -16.37 6.05
N SER A 57 -22.46 -16.36 4.83
CA SER A 57 -21.54 -15.29 4.39
C SER A 57 -22.22 -13.93 4.39
N ASN A 58 -23.47 -13.83 3.91
CA ASN A 58 -24.23 -12.60 3.91
C ASN A 58 -24.62 -12.13 5.32
N PHE A 59 -24.94 -13.05 6.22
CA PHE A 59 -25.16 -12.74 7.63
C PHE A 59 -23.88 -12.20 8.29
N GLY A 60 -22.73 -12.82 8.01
CA GLY A 60 -21.43 -12.32 8.46
C GLY A 60 -21.14 -10.91 7.95
N ARG A 61 -21.42 -10.64 6.67
CA ARG A 61 -21.32 -9.28 6.10
C ARG A 61 -22.23 -8.28 6.82
N TRP A 62 -23.49 -8.64 7.06
CA TRP A 62 -24.43 -7.76 7.75
C TRP A 62 -23.98 -7.45 9.19
N LEU A 63 -23.48 -8.46 9.90
CA LEU A 63 -23.05 -8.32 11.29
C LEU A 63 -21.74 -7.52 11.44
N THR A 64 -20.78 -7.71 10.53
CA THR A 64 -19.39 -7.24 10.70
C THR A 64 -18.96 -6.16 9.72
N GLY A 65 -19.71 -5.94 8.62
CA GLY A 65 -19.30 -5.07 7.52
C GLY A 65 -18.20 -5.66 6.62
N ILE A 66 -17.78 -6.91 6.85
CA ILE A 66 -16.74 -7.61 6.10
C ILE A 66 -17.38 -8.65 5.18
N GLU A 67 -17.15 -8.53 3.87
CA GLU A 67 -17.61 -9.51 2.90
C GLU A 67 -16.50 -10.51 2.56
N ILE A 68 -16.70 -11.79 2.92
CA ILE A 68 -15.81 -12.88 2.50
C ILE A 68 -16.64 -13.94 1.79
N HIS A 69 -16.37 -14.15 0.50
CA HIS A 69 -17.07 -15.17 -0.27
C HIS A 69 -16.78 -16.58 0.30
N PRO A 70 -17.77 -17.49 0.40
CA PRO A 70 -17.57 -18.83 0.97
C PRO A 70 -16.49 -19.67 0.25
N GLY A 71 -16.30 -19.41 -1.05
CA GLY A 71 -15.31 -20.06 -1.90
C GLY A 71 -13.86 -19.57 -1.73
N ALA A 72 -13.65 -18.43 -1.07
CA ALA A 72 -12.30 -17.90 -0.85
C ALA A 72 -11.50 -18.87 0.04
N LYS A 73 -10.20 -18.99 -0.22
CA LYS A 73 -9.30 -19.79 0.61
C LYS A 73 -8.55 -18.87 1.58
N VAL A 74 -8.69 -19.14 2.87
CA VAL A 74 -8.05 -18.36 3.94
C VAL A 74 -7.17 -19.26 4.78
N GLY A 75 -5.89 -18.88 4.89
CA GLY A 75 -4.87 -19.54 5.69
C GLY A 75 -5.08 -19.41 7.21
N ARG A 76 -3.98 -19.53 7.96
CA ARG A 76 -3.91 -19.43 9.42
C ARG A 76 -3.47 -18.02 9.84
N ARG A 77 -3.89 -17.59 11.04
CA ARG A 77 -3.49 -16.29 11.62
C ARG A 77 -3.72 -15.12 10.66
N PHE A 78 -4.81 -15.24 9.90
CA PHE A 78 -5.28 -14.17 9.04
C PHE A 78 -5.84 -13.08 9.94
N PHE A 79 -5.30 -11.88 9.81
CA PHE A 79 -5.67 -10.76 10.67
C PHE A 79 -6.42 -9.71 9.87
N ILE A 80 -7.60 -9.34 10.37
CA ILE A 80 -8.41 -8.27 9.81
C ILE A 80 -8.50 -7.19 10.87
N ASP A 81 -7.89 -6.05 10.61
CA ASP A 81 -7.94 -4.90 11.50
C ASP A 81 -8.98 -3.89 11.04
N HIS A 82 -9.80 -3.41 11.98
CA HIS A 82 -11.01 -2.59 11.82
C HIS A 82 -12.11 -3.20 10.91
N GLY A 83 -11.75 -3.76 9.77
CA GLY A 83 -12.56 -4.66 8.94
C GLY A 83 -13.62 -4.02 8.06
N MET A 84 -14.19 -2.89 8.45
CA MET A 84 -15.31 -2.28 7.73
C MET A 84 -15.01 -2.08 6.24
N GLY A 85 -15.91 -2.56 5.37
CA GLY A 85 -15.81 -2.36 3.92
C GLY A 85 -14.77 -3.25 3.23
N ILE A 86 -14.24 -4.28 3.90
CA ILE A 86 -13.42 -5.31 3.24
C ILE A 86 -14.30 -6.16 2.31
N VAL A 87 -13.79 -6.45 1.12
CA VAL A 87 -14.44 -7.32 0.13
C VAL A 87 -13.44 -8.35 -0.41
N ILE A 88 -13.69 -9.63 -0.16
CA ILE A 88 -12.86 -10.76 -0.59
C ILE A 88 -13.67 -11.66 -1.52
N GLY A 89 -13.29 -11.69 -2.79
CA GLY A 89 -14.03 -12.43 -3.81
C GLY A 89 -13.80 -13.95 -3.83
N GLU A 90 -14.61 -14.64 -4.63
CA GLU A 90 -14.75 -16.10 -4.61
C GLU A 90 -13.46 -16.89 -4.78
N THR A 91 -12.60 -16.48 -5.71
CA THR A 91 -11.39 -17.23 -6.08
C THR A 91 -10.14 -16.65 -5.45
N ALA A 92 -10.30 -15.79 -4.44
CA ALA A 92 -9.19 -15.22 -3.70
C ALA A 92 -8.53 -16.33 -2.87
N GLU A 93 -7.21 -16.29 -2.81
CA GLU A 93 -6.41 -17.19 -1.98
C GLU A 93 -5.53 -16.34 -1.08
N ILE A 94 -5.63 -16.56 0.22
CA ILE A 94 -4.93 -15.80 1.25
C ILE A 94 -4.09 -16.79 2.05
N GLY A 95 -2.78 -16.57 2.05
CA GLY A 95 -1.81 -17.36 2.81
C GLY A 95 -1.90 -17.16 4.31
N ASP A 96 -0.92 -17.72 5.02
CA ASP A 96 -0.81 -17.59 6.47
C ASP A 96 -0.24 -16.21 6.85
N ASP A 97 -0.61 -15.69 8.02
CA ASP A 97 -0.05 -14.45 8.56
C ASP A 97 -0.29 -13.18 7.72
N VAL A 98 -1.29 -13.21 6.84
CA VAL A 98 -1.71 -12.03 6.08
C VAL A 98 -2.49 -11.07 6.97
N THR A 99 -2.27 -9.76 6.78
CA THR A 99 -3.01 -8.69 7.45
C THR A 99 -3.72 -7.81 6.42
N LEU A 100 -5.04 -7.63 6.58
CA LEU A 100 -5.81 -6.62 5.84
C LEU A 100 -6.38 -5.57 6.78
N TYR A 101 -6.32 -4.32 6.34
CA TYR A 101 -6.99 -3.20 6.99
C TYR A 101 -8.38 -2.94 6.36
N GLN A 102 -9.16 -2.04 6.96
CA GLN A 102 -10.48 -1.62 6.49
C GLN A 102 -10.49 -1.18 5.02
N GLY A 103 -11.62 -1.38 4.33
CA GLY A 103 -11.83 -0.91 2.96
C GLY A 103 -11.01 -1.62 1.88
N VAL A 104 -10.28 -2.68 2.22
CA VAL A 104 -9.50 -3.46 1.25
C VAL A 104 -10.41 -4.26 0.33
N THR A 105 -10.09 -4.30 -0.97
CA THR A 105 -10.79 -5.17 -1.92
C THR A 105 -9.83 -6.13 -2.61
N LEU A 106 -10.11 -7.42 -2.51
CA LEU A 106 -9.50 -8.49 -3.30
C LEU A 106 -10.47 -8.88 -4.41
N GLY A 107 -10.41 -8.11 -5.50
CA GLY A 107 -11.43 -8.07 -6.55
C GLY A 107 -11.04 -8.79 -7.83
N GLY A 108 -12.04 -9.11 -8.65
CA GLY A 108 -11.85 -9.65 -9.99
C GLY A 108 -11.83 -8.58 -11.07
N THR A 109 -11.17 -8.86 -12.19
CA THR A 109 -11.12 -7.96 -13.37
C THR A 109 -11.85 -8.51 -14.59
N SER A 110 -12.43 -9.71 -14.49
CA SER A 110 -13.07 -10.42 -15.60
C SER A 110 -14.40 -11.06 -15.19
N TRP A 111 -15.31 -11.16 -16.15
CA TRP A 111 -16.59 -11.86 -16.05
C TRP A 111 -16.47 -13.38 -16.26
N ASN A 112 -15.29 -13.86 -16.63
CA ASN A 112 -15.08 -15.28 -16.94
C ASN A 112 -15.22 -16.16 -15.70
N LYS A 113 -15.82 -17.34 -15.89
CA LYS A 113 -15.83 -18.40 -14.89
C LYS A 113 -14.41 -18.94 -14.73
N GLY A 114 -13.82 -18.79 -13.53
CA GLY A 114 -12.45 -19.23 -13.25
C GLY A 114 -11.73 -18.38 -12.19
N LYS A 115 -10.42 -18.61 -12.04
CA LYS A 115 -9.52 -17.80 -11.19
C LYS A 115 -9.50 -16.37 -11.75
N ARG A 116 -9.92 -15.41 -10.91
CA ARG A 116 -10.07 -14.00 -11.30
C ARG A 116 -9.72 -13.02 -10.17
N HIS A 117 -9.64 -13.51 -8.94
CA HIS A 117 -9.24 -12.74 -7.75
C HIS A 117 -7.78 -13.04 -7.41
N PRO A 118 -7.11 -12.17 -6.64
CA PRO A 118 -5.69 -12.31 -6.36
C PRO A 118 -5.35 -13.49 -5.45
N THR A 119 -4.08 -13.85 -5.45
CA THR A 119 -3.45 -14.70 -4.45
C THR A 119 -2.50 -13.85 -3.61
N LEU A 120 -2.71 -13.81 -2.30
CA LEU A 120 -1.79 -13.19 -1.34
C LEU A 120 -1.00 -14.32 -0.68
N GLU A 121 0.32 -14.30 -0.82
CA GLU A 121 1.19 -15.24 -0.12
C GLU A 121 1.34 -14.87 1.36
N SER A 122 2.07 -15.70 2.11
CA SER A 122 2.19 -15.54 3.55
C SER A 122 2.86 -14.24 3.96
N GLY A 123 2.38 -13.65 5.07
CA GLY A 123 2.95 -12.43 5.65
C GLY A 123 2.67 -11.14 4.87
N VAL A 124 1.85 -11.19 3.81
CA VAL A 124 1.46 -9.98 3.06
C VAL A 124 0.66 -9.03 3.95
N VAL A 125 0.95 -7.73 3.85
CA VAL A 125 0.20 -6.67 4.53
C VAL A 125 -0.46 -5.78 3.50
N VAL A 126 -1.78 -5.57 3.62
CA VAL A 126 -2.55 -4.73 2.70
C VAL A 126 -3.18 -3.57 3.45
N GLY A 127 -2.65 -2.37 3.21
CA GLY A 127 -3.05 -1.11 3.83
C GLY A 127 -4.50 -0.72 3.58
N ALA A 128 -5.00 0.21 4.40
CA ALA A 128 -6.39 0.61 4.41
C ALA A 128 -6.83 1.13 3.04
N GLY A 129 -8.01 0.72 2.58
CA GLY A 129 -8.61 1.18 1.33
C GLY A 129 -7.96 0.65 0.06
N ALA A 130 -6.91 -0.16 0.12
CA ALA A 130 -6.23 -0.66 -1.07
C ALA A 130 -7.11 -1.60 -1.92
N LYS A 131 -6.88 -1.61 -3.23
CA LYS A 131 -7.60 -2.44 -4.20
C LYS A 131 -6.60 -3.33 -4.93
N VAL A 132 -6.70 -4.65 -4.73
CA VAL A 132 -5.88 -5.65 -5.44
C VAL A 132 -6.80 -6.38 -6.41
N LEU A 133 -6.62 -6.13 -7.70
CA LEU A 133 -7.61 -6.46 -8.73
C LEU A 133 -7.02 -7.38 -9.80
N GLY A 134 -7.45 -8.64 -9.82
CA GLY A 134 -7.11 -9.61 -10.87
C GLY A 134 -6.44 -10.89 -10.36
N PRO A 135 -6.28 -11.90 -11.24
CA PRO A 135 -5.76 -13.22 -10.87
C PRO A 135 -4.23 -13.29 -10.87
N PHE A 136 -3.57 -12.47 -10.07
CA PHE A 136 -2.12 -12.49 -9.91
C PHE A 136 -1.70 -12.71 -8.45
N THR A 137 -0.42 -12.99 -8.26
CA THR A 137 0.17 -13.21 -6.94
C THR A 137 0.81 -11.94 -6.39
N VAL A 138 0.54 -11.65 -5.12
CA VAL A 138 1.30 -10.73 -4.26
C VAL A 138 2.20 -11.61 -3.40
N GLY A 139 3.51 -11.50 -3.64
CA GLY A 139 4.52 -12.38 -3.07
C GLY A 139 4.68 -12.26 -1.56
N ALA A 140 5.26 -13.27 -0.94
CA ALA A 140 5.38 -13.38 0.51
C ALA A 140 6.03 -12.14 1.14
N GLY A 141 5.47 -11.67 2.25
CA GLY A 141 5.97 -10.50 2.99
C GLY A 141 5.87 -9.15 2.25
N ALA A 142 5.23 -9.11 1.07
CA ALA A 142 5.02 -7.86 0.36
C ALA A 142 4.05 -6.92 1.10
N LYS A 143 4.22 -5.62 0.89
CA LYS A 143 3.39 -4.58 1.50
C LYS A 143 2.65 -3.81 0.42
N VAL A 144 1.34 -3.68 0.57
CA VAL A 144 0.51 -2.83 -0.29
C VAL A 144 0.14 -1.58 0.51
N GLY A 145 0.56 -0.42 0.03
CA GLY A 145 0.27 0.85 0.66
C GLY A 145 -1.22 1.18 0.66
N SER A 146 -1.63 2.03 1.58
CA SER A 146 -3.02 2.45 1.71
C SER A 146 -3.53 3.16 0.46
N ASN A 147 -4.79 2.90 0.11
CA ASN A 147 -5.45 3.35 -1.12
C ASN A 147 -4.73 3.00 -2.44
N ALA A 148 -3.70 2.14 -2.42
CA ALA A 148 -3.03 1.72 -3.64
C ALA A 148 -3.97 0.86 -4.51
N VAL A 149 -3.85 1.00 -5.83
CA VAL A 149 -4.59 0.17 -6.80
C VAL A 149 -3.62 -0.74 -7.53
N VAL A 150 -3.54 -2.00 -7.08
CA VAL A 150 -2.60 -3.00 -7.59
C VAL A 150 -3.29 -3.85 -8.66
N THR A 151 -2.75 -3.81 -9.88
CA THR A 151 -3.28 -4.53 -11.04
C THR A 151 -2.25 -5.46 -11.69
N LYS A 152 -1.08 -5.62 -11.07
CA LYS A 152 0.05 -6.42 -11.56
C LYS A 152 0.68 -7.22 -10.42
N PRO A 153 1.36 -8.34 -10.72
CA PRO A 153 2.09 -9.12 -9.72
C PRO A 153 3.07 -8.27 -8.91
N VAL A 154 3.20 -8.59 -7.62
CA VAL A 154 4.12 -7.91 -6.69
C VAL A 154 5.15 -8.93 -6.20
N PRO A 155 6.46 -8.70 -6.36
CA PRO A 155 7.50 -9.59 -5.87
C PRO A 155 7.45 -9.75 -4.34
N ALA A 156 8.01 -10.85 -3.83
CA ALA A 156 8.15 -11.08 -2.40
C ALA A 156 8.97 -9.97 -1.73
N GLY A 157 8.55 -9.54 -0.54
CA GLY A 157 9.16 -8.47 0.25
C GLY A 157 9.07 -7.06 -0.35
N ALA A 158 8.51 -6.89 -1.55
CA ALA A 158 8.40 -5.59 -2.20
C ALA A 158 7.26 -4.75 -1.59
N THR A 159 7.39 -3.43 -1.69
CA THR A 159 6.31 -2.51 -1.33
C THR A 159 5.72 -1.87 -2.58
N VAL A 160 4.40 -1.85 -2.71
CA VAL A 160 3.67 -1.21 -3.81
C VAL A 160 2.78 -0.09 -3.29
N VAL A 161 2.81 1.09 -3.89
CA VAL A 161 1.99 2.24 -3.50
C VAL A 161 1.41 2.98 -4.71
N GLY A 162 0.39 3.82 -4.48
CA GLY A 162 -0.14 4.74 -5.48
C GLY A 162 -1.21 4.15 -6.41
N ILE A 163 -1.70 5.00 -7.31
CA ILE A 163 -2.75 4.69 -8.28
C ILE A 163 -2.29 5.14 -9.68
N PRO A 164 -1.98 4.20 -10.61
CA PRO A 164 -1.86 2.75 -10.39
C PRO A 164 -0.65 2.40 -9.52
N GLY A 165 -0.71 1.24 -8.86
CA GLY A 165 0.32 0.76 -7.95
C GLY A 165 1.68 0.60 -8.62
N ARG A 166 2.71 1.20 -8.01
CA ARG A 166 4.12 1.11 -8.44
C ARG A 166 4.96 0.49 -7.33
N ILE A 167 5.85 -0.42 -7.71
CA ILE A 167 6.79 -1.04 -6.79
C ILE A 167 7.87 0.00 -6.42
N ILE A 168 8.07 0.20 -5.13
CA ILE A 168 9.18 0.99 -4.60
C ILE A 168 10.31 0.03 -4.28
N VAL A 169 11.45 0.26 -4.93
CA VAL A 169 12.71 -0.40 -4.59
C VAL A 169 13.30 0.35 -3.41
N LYS A 170 13.52 -0.34 -2.28
CA LYS A 170 14.32 0.20 -1.17
C LYS A 170 15.64 0.68 -1.76
N ALA A 171 16.06 1.90 -1.45
CA ALA A 171 17.43 2.30 -1.75
C ALA A 171 18.33 1.33 -0.97
N ASP A 172 19.16 0.56 -1.68
CA ASP A 172 20.14 -0.28 -1.02
C ASP A 172 21.03 0.63 -0.17
N GLU A 173 21.11 0.36 1.14
CA GLU A 173 22.06 1.00 2.07
C GLU A 173 23.53 0.60 1.77
N SER A 174 23.79 0.04 0.60
CA SER A 174 25.08 -0.47 0.16
C SER A 174 25.59 0.34 -1.04
N GLY A 175 26.11 1.54 -0.80
CA GLY A 175 27.03 2.18 -1.75
C GLY A 175 26.80 3.64 -2.15
N ALA A 176 25.83 4.36 -1.58
CA ALA A 176 25.75 5.81 -1.78
C ALA A 176 26.68 6.52 -0.77
N GLN A 177 27.86 6.93 -1.25
CA GLN A 177 28.60 8.04 -0.64
C GLN A 177 27.60 9.17 -0.38
N GLU A 178 27.46 9.58 0.89
CA GLU A 178 26.57 10.66 1.33
C GLU A 178 26.83 11.92 0.50
N SER A 179 26.01 12.12 -0.54
CA SER A 179 25.98 13.39 -1.26
C SER A 179 25.19 14.37 -0.39
N THR A 180 25.67 15.61 -0.32
CA THR A 180 25.05 16.75 0.39
C THR A 180 23.56 16.96 0.04
N THR A 181 23.11 16.44 -1.11
CA THR A 181 21.71 16.42 -1.56
C THR A 181 20.82 15.49 -0.73
N GLU A 182 21.35 14.37 -0.24
CA GLU A 182 20.61 13.34 0.48
C GLU A 182 20.29 13.75 1.93
N SER A 183 21.24 14.42 2.60
CA SER A 183 21.03 15.01 3.93
C SER A 183 19.96 16.11 3.90
N ARG A 184 19.88 16.90 2.81
CA ARG A 184 18.86 17.93 2.63
C ARG A 184 17.47 17.34 2.38
N ARG A 185 17.39 16.21 1.67
CA ARG A 185 16.16 15.44 1.45
C ARG A 185 15.66 14.79 2.76
N LYS A 186 16.55 14.20 3.57
CA LYS A 186 16.22 13.63 4.90
C LYS A 186 15.67 14.67 5.87
N ALA A 187 16.30 15.84 5.96
CA ALA A 187 15.85 16.92 6.84
C ALA A 187 14.46 17.50 6.47
N MET A 188 14.05 17.40 5.20
CA MET A 188 12.69 17.76 4.77
C MET A 188 11.66 16.68 5.12
N ALA A 189 12.02 15.40 5.06
CA ALA A 189 11.15 14.28 5.40
C ALA A 189 10.87 14.19 6.91
N GLU A 190 11.87 14.42 7.77
CA GLU A 190 11.73 14.39 9.23
C GLU A 190 10.72 15.42 9.77
N LYS A 191 10.50 16.52 9.06
CA LYS A 191 9.56 17.58 9.46
C LYS A 191 8.07 17.23 9.27
N ILE A 192 7.75 16.15 8.56
CA ILE A 192 6.38 15.78 8.17
C ILE A 192 5.76 14.74 9.13
N GLY A 193 6.51 14.33 10.16
CA GLY A 193 6.22 13.26 11.13
C GLY A 193 4.74 12.97 11.41
N PHE A 194 4.27 11.85 10.85
CA PHE A 194 3.19 11.02 11.39
C PHE A 194 3.21 9.66 10.68
N ASP A 195 3.39 8.58 11.44
CA ASP A 195 3.47 7.22 10.92
C ASP A 195 2.16 6.46 11.20
N ALA A 196 1.36 6.28 10.15
CA ALA A 196 0.16 5.44 10.17
C ALA A 196 -0.15 4.93 8.75
N TYR A 197 -0.65 3.69 8.69
CA TYR A 197 -1.22 3.06 7.49
C TYR A 197 -0.22 2.56 6.43
N GLY A 198 0.80 1.82 6.87
CA GLY A 198 1.52 0.87 6.02
C GLY A 198 2.60 1.47 5.11
N VAL A 199 3.11 2.66 5.45
CA VAL A 199 4.20 3.33 4.76
C VAL A 199 5.26 3.65 5.81
N SER A 200 6.44 3.00 5.75
CA SER A 200 7.55 3.28 6.68
C SER A 200 8.23 4.61 6.37
N GLU A 201 8.87 5.22 7.38
CA GLU A 201 9.58 6.52 7.34
C GLU A 201 10.56 6.71 6.14
N ASP A 202 11.10 5.62 5.57
CA ASP A 202 12.07 5.65 4.46
C ASP A 202 11.49 5.58 3.03
N MET A 203 10.22 5.94 2.81
CA MET A 203 9.54 5.67 1.53
C MET A 203 9.29 6.93 0.68
N PRO A 204 10.25 7.38 -0.16
CA PRO A 204 10.01 8.50 -1.06
C PRO A 204 9.00 8.11 -2.16
N ASP A 205 8.02 8.98 -2.40
CA ASP A 205 7.06 8.84 -3.50
C ASP A 205 7.81 8.56 -4.82
N PRO A 206 7.49 7.49 -5.56
CA PRO A 206 8.17 7.15 -6.81
C PRO A 206 8.10 8.28 -7.84
N VAL A 207 7.03 9.09 -7.83
CA VAL A 207 6.92 10.28 -8.68
C VAL A 207 7.89 11.36 -8.22
N ALA A 208 7.93 11.66 -6.92
CA ALA A 208 8.89 12.61 -6.36
C ALA A 208 10.35 12.20 -6.61
N ARG A 209 10.68 10.91 -6.48
CA ARG A 209 12.01 10.37 -6.80
C ARG A 209 12.37 10.58 -8.27
N ALA A 210 11.44 10.30 -9.19
CA ALA A 210 11.66 10.52 -10.61
C ALA A 210 11.85 12.01 -10.94
N ILE A 211 11.04 12.90 -10.35
CA ILE A 211 11.20 14.35 -10.50
C ILE A 211 12.56 14.81 -9.94
N GLY A 212 12.95 14.31 -8.77
CA GLY A 212 14.25 14.60 -8.17
C GLY A 212 15.41 14.21 -9.10
N GLN A 213 15.39 13.03 -9.70
CA GLN A 213 16.40 12.60 -10.66
C GLN A 213 16.43 13.45 -11.94
N LEU A 214 15.26 13.88 -12.42
CA LEU A 214 15.18 14.80 -13.57
C LEU A 214 15.77 16.18 -13.23
N LEU A 215 15.50 16.70 -12.05
CA LEU A 215 16.07 17.98 -11.58
C LEU A 215 17.58 17.90 -11.40
N ASP A 216 18.09 16.82 -10.79
CA ASP A 216 19.53 16.58 -10.64
C ASP A 216 20.22 16.52 -12.02
N HIS A 217 19.56 15.88 -13.01
CA HIS A 217 20.06 15.82 -14.38
C HIS A 217 20.02 17.18 -15.10
N LEU A 218 18.95 17.96 -14.94
CA LEU A 218 18.83 19.31 -15.50
C LEU A 218 19.93 20.22 -14.96
N GLN A 219 20.17 20.19 -13.64
CA GLN A 219 21.25 20.98 -13.04
C GLN A 219 22.63 20.57 -13.59
N ALA A 220 22.88 19.28 -13.81
CA ALA A 220 24.11 18.82 -14.43
C ALA A 220 24.24 19.26 -15.90
N VAL A 221 23.13 19.33 -16.64
CA VAL A 221 23.09 19.88 -18.01
C VAL A 221 23.39 21.38 -17.99
N ASP A 222 22.78 22.15 -17.09
CA ASP A 222 23.01 23.59 -16.97
C ASP A 222 24.48 23.92 -16.68
N VAL A 223 25.09 23.25 -15.69
CA VAL A 223 26.52 23.39 -15.39
C VAL A 223 27.39 23.08 -16.62
N ARG A 224 27.05 22.01 -17.36
CA ARG A 224 27.78 21.65 -18.57
C ARG A 224 27.62 22.69 -19.69
N MET A 225 26.44 23.30 -19.84
CA MET A 225 26.22 24.36 -20.83
C MET A 225 26.97 25.64 -20.45
N GLU A 226 27.00 26.01 -19.17
CA GLU A 226 27.80 27.14 -18.68
C GLU A 226 29.30 26.94 -18.94
N ASP A 227 29.84 25.77 -18.64
CA ASP A 227 31.25 25.47 -18.86
C ASP A 227 31.62 25.45 -20.34
N MET A 228 30.71 24.93 -21.19
CA MET A 228 30.85 25.02 -22.64
C MET A 228 30.82 26.48 -23.12
N GLY A 229 29.94 27.32 -22.54
CA GLY A 229 29.88 28.75 -22.81
C GLY A 229 31.20 29.47 -22.45
N LYS A 230 31.80 29.14 -21.29
CA LYS A 230 33.12 29.67 -20.89
C LYS A 230 34.22 29.24 -21.85
N ALA A 231 34.23 27.97 -22.28
CA ALA A 231 35.20 27.46 -23.24
C ALA A 231 35.07 28.14 -24.61
N LEU A 232 33.84 28.33 -25.12
CA LEU A 232 33.60 29.04 -26.38
C LEU A 232 34.03 30.52 -26.33
N LYS A 233 33.79 31.19 -25.20
CA LYS A 233 34.31 32.55 -24.96
C LYS A 233 35.84 32.59 -25.00
N SER A 234 36.53 31.59 -24.45
CA SER A 234 38.00 31.51 -24.47
C SER A 234 38.58 31.31 -25.89
N LEU A 235 37.80 30.76 -26.82
CA LEU A 235 38.15 30.57 -28.23
C LEU A 235 37.82 31.80 -29.11
N GLY A 236 37.31 32.89 -28.51
CA GLY A 236 36.99 34.12 -29.23
C GLY A 236 35.64 34.09 -29.96
N CYS A 237 34.75 33.14 -29.66
CA CYS A 237 33.39 33.17 -30.19
C CYS A 237 32.50 34.13 -29.37
N GLU A 238 31.81 35.04 -30.06
CA GLU A 238 30.72 35.83 -29.48
C GLU A 238 29.49 34.94 -29.22
N TYR A 239 29.51 34.21 -28.10
CA TYR A 239 28.33 33.48 -27.63
C TYR A 239 27.38 34.45 -26.91
N ARG A 240 26.22 34.74 -27.51
CA ARG A 240 25.10 35.43 -26.86
C ARG A 240 24.23 34.42 -26.14
N GLU A 241 24.36 34.40 -24.83
CA GLU A 241 23.47 33.70 -23.90
C GLU A 241 22.04 34.21 -24.10
N LYS A 242 21.11 33.33 -24.47
CA LYS A 242 19.69 33.68 -24.54
C LYS A 242 19.10 33.48 -23.15
N GLU A 243 18.33 34.46 -22.68
CA GLU A 243 17.59 34.33 -21.42
C GLU A 243 16.63 33.13 -21.50
N LEU A 244 16.58 32.37 -20.40
CA LEU A 244 15.62 31.28 -20.26
C LEU A 244 14.22 31.89 -20.13
N PRO A 245 13.20 31.29 -20.76
CA PRO A 245 11.83 31.72 -20.58
C PRO A 245 11.42 31.59 -19.10
N GLU A 246 10.77 32.62 -18.57
CA GLU A 246 10.27 32.61 -17.19
C GLU A 246 9.24 31.51 -16.98
N LEU A 247 9.32 30.87 -15.80
CA LEU A 247 8.31 29.92 -15.36
C LEU A 247 7.03 30.69 -14.99
N ARG A 248 5.92 30.31 -15.60
CA ARG A 248 4.59 30.88 -15.32
C ARG A 248 4.15 30.50 -13.92
N LYS A 249 4.06 31.48 -13.02
CA LYS A 249 3.73 31.25 -11.59
C LYS A 249 2.35 30.62 -11.42
N GLU A 250 1.39 30.96 -12.27
CA GLU A 250 0.00 30.50 -12.21
C GLU A 250 -0.13 28.97 -12.33
N VAL A 251 0.89 28.29 -12.85
CA VAL A 251 0.94 26.83 -12.99
C VAL A 251 1.29 26.14 -11.66
N PHE A 252 1.89 26.87 -10.72
CA PHE A 252 2.40 26.35 -9.45
C PHE A 252 1.51 26.70 -8.24
N ASP A 253 0.50 27.57 -8.41
CA ASP A 253 -0.41 28.00 -7.34
C ASP A 253 -1.08 26.81 -6.62
N CYS A 254 -1.40 25.74 -7.34
CA CYS A 254 -2.01 24.52 -6.77
C CYS A 254 -1.08 23.69 -5.87
N ILE A 255 0.21 24.03 -5.80
CA ILE A 255 1.22 23.37 -4.96
C ILE A 255 1.54 24.22 -3.71
N GLU A 256 1.42 25.54 -3.80
CA GLU A 256 1.78 26.47 -2.72
C GLU A 256 0.78 26.47 -1.53
N GLU A 257 -0.49 26.11 -1.76
CA GLU A 257 -1.55 26.13 -0.73
C GLU A 257 -1.34 25.18 0.48
N ARG A 258 -0.32 24.30 0.47
CA ARG A 258 -0.03 23.41 1.62
C ARG A 258 0.98 23.97 2.63
N GLY A 259 1.56 25.15 2.39
CA GLY A 259 2.58 25.74 3.26
C GLY A 259 2.09 26.70 4.34
N GLU A 260 0.90 27.30 4.19
CA GLU A 260 0.47 28.45 5.02
C GLU A 260 -0.64 28.10 6.04
N GLY A 261 -0.84 26.82 6.36
CA GLY A 261 -1.84 26.35 7.32
C GLY A 261 -1.38 26.21 8.77
N ARG A 262 -0.38 26.98 9.24
CA ARG A 262 0.03 27.00 10.67
C ARG A 262 0.35 28.42 11.15
N SER A 263 -0.60 29.33 11.03
CA SER A 263 -0.63 30.56 11.86
C SER A 263 -2.00 31.23 11.84
N ALA A 264 -2.89 30.81 12.74
CA ALA A 264 -4.03 31.56 13.31
C ALA A 264 -4.85 30.55 14.14
N GLN A 265 -4.73 30.52 15.47
CA GLN A 265 -5.51 31.26 16.47
C GLN A 265 -6.57 30.36 17.13
N GLU A 266 -6.47 30.32 18.47
CA GLU A 266 -7.41 29.84 19.52
C GLU A 266 -7.58 28.33 19.77
#